data_AF-A0A9P0ADL2-F1
#
_entry.id   AF-A0A9P0ADL2-F1
#
_cell.length_a   1.000
_cell.length_b   1.000
_cell.length_c   1.000
_cell.angle_alpha   90.00
_cell.angle_beta   90.00
_cell.angle_gamma   90.00
#
_symmetry.space_group_name_H-M   'P 1'
#
loop_
_entity.id
_entity.type
_entity.pdbx_description
1 polymer ?
#
loop_
_entity_poly.entity_id
_entity_poly.type
_entity_poly.pdbx_seq_one_letter_code
_entity_poly.pdbx_strand_id
1 'polypeptide(L)'
;MLAFPDQATVRRVIKALPRVGVGIKYGIPQTRRASMMSPRQLMRSSNMTRKWQQREISTFEYLMFLNTIAGRTYNDLNQYPVFPWVLTNYEADEIDLSLPTNYRDLSKPIGALNPSRRAYFEERYSSWEHDTIPPFHYGTHYSTSAFTLNWLIRVEPFTTMFLALQGGKFDHPNRLFSSLALSWKNCQRDTSDVKELIPELFFLPEMLVNVNGYRLGNGEDGKPIGNVALPPWASTPEEFIRINRMALESEFVSCQLHQWIDLIFGYKQKGPEAVRACNVFYYLTYEGSVDLETIQDPVLKEALS
;
A
#
# COMPACT_ATOMS: atom_id res chain seq x y z
N MET A 1 10.93 13.06 9.72
CA MET A 1 10.38 13.90 8.63
C MET A 1 10.01 15.26 9.22
N LEU A 2 10.10 16.35 8.45
CA LEU A 2 9.74 17.70 8.93
C LEU A 2 8.69 18.28 8.01
N ALA A 3 7.63 18.85 8.58
CA ALA A 3 6.66 19.67 7.87
C ALA A 3 7.01 21.15 8.05
N PHE A 4 6.82 21.95 7.00
CA PHE A 4 7.08 23.39 7.02
C PHE A 4 5.82 24.14 6.56
N PRO A 5 5.63 25.41 6.96
CA PRO A 5 4.42 26.17 6.62
C PRO A 5 4.23 26.38 5.12
N ASP A 6 5.32 26.44 4.34
CA ASP A 6 5.25 26.76 2.92
C ASP A 6 6.47 26.22 2.13
N GLN A 7 6.31 26.13 0.81
CA GLN A 7 7.36 25.65 -0.10
C GLN A 7 8.60 26.56 -0.17
N ALA A 8 8.47 27.87 0.09
CA ALA A 8 9.62 28.76 0.12
C ALA A 8 10.51 28.47 1.33
N THR A 9 9.92 28.11 2.48
CA THR A 9 10.62 27.64 3.68
C THR A 9 11.39 26.36 3.40
N VAL A 10 10.77 25.36 2.75
CA VAL A 10 11.45 24.13 2.32
C VAL A 10 12.68 24.45 1.46
N ARG A 11 12.54 25.36 0.48
CA ARG A 11 13.67 25.78 -0.39
C ARG A 11 14.79 26.45 0.40
N ARG A 12 14.48 27.29 1.40
CA ARG A 12 15.50 27.91 2.28
C ARG A 12 16.25 26.86 3.09
N VAL A 13 15.55 25.88 3.65
CA VAL A 13 16.16 24.78 4.41
C VAL A 13 17.07 23.93 3.52
N ILE A 14 16.61 23.52 2.34
CA ILE A 14 17.43 22.73 1.40
C ILE A 14 18.71 23.50 0.98
N LYS A 15 18.64 24.83 0.84
CA LYS A 15 19.81 25.66 0.54
C LYS A 15 20.86 25.62 1.65
N ALA A 16 20.45 25.51 2.91
CA ALA A 16 21.35 25.44 4.06
C ALA A 16 21.91 24.02 4.29
N LEU A 17 21.24 22.97 3.83
CA LEU A 17 21.64 21.58 4.03
C LEU A 17 22.80 21.14 3.11
N PRO A 18 23.51 20.05 3.49
CA PRO A 18 24.53 19.41 2.65
C PRO A 18 24.00 19.02 1.26
N ARG A 19 24.85 19.14 0.22
CA ARG A 19 24.48 18.89 -1.18
C ARG A 19 24.49 17.40 -1.51
N VAL A 20 23.55 16.65 -0.94
CA VAL A 20 23.45 15.18 -1.12
C VAL A 20 22.40 14.75 -2.15
N GLY A 21 21.52 15.65 -2.58
CA GLY A 21 20.43 15.33 -3.51
C GLY A 21 19.44 14.35 -2.89
N VAL A 22 19.15 13.28 -3.63
CA VAL A 22 18.32 12.14 -3.19
C VAL A 22 19.16 10.89 -2.89
N GLY A 23 20.47 11.09 -2.63
CA GLY A 23 21.43 10.01 -2.42
C GLY A 23 22.04 9.47 -3.72
N ILE A 24 22.91 8.46 -3.57
CA ILE A 24 23.71 7.89 -4.68
C ILE A 24 23.01 6.74 -5.41
N LYS A 25 22.00 6.12 -4.78
CA LYS A 25 21.45 4.83 -5.23
C LYS A 25 20.66 4.92 -6.54
N TYR A 26 20.07 6.09 -6.84
CA TYR A 26 19.07 6.22 -7.91
C TYR A 26 19.61 6.72 -9.25
N GLY A 27 20.94 6.86 -9.38
CA GLY A 27 21.57 7.39 -10.59
C GLY A 27 21.23 8.85 -10.89
N ILE A 28 20.79 9.61 -9.87
CA ILE A 28 20.45 11.03 -9.98
C ILE A 28 21.61 11.87 -9.43
N PRO A 29 22.02 12.97 -10.10
CA PRO A 29 23.09 13.83 -9.61
C PRO A 29 22.83 14.39 -8.20
N GLN A 30 23.83 14.30 -7.32
CA GLN A 30 23.77 14.82 -5.95
C GLN A 30 23.83 16.35 -5.93
N THR A 31 22.68 16.96 -6.17
CA THR A 31 22.49 18.42 -6.23
C THR A 31 21.33 18.83 -5.35
N ARG A 32 21.36 20.06 -4.81
CA ARG A 32 20.20 20.60 -4.07
C ARG A 32 18.94 20.68 -4.94
N ARG A 33 19.12 20.86 -6.25
CA ARG A 33 18.04 20.80 -7.24
C ARG A 33 17.36 19.43 -7.23
N ALA A 34 18.12 18.34 -7.15
CA ALA A 34 17.58 16.99 -7.07
C ALA A 34 16.66 16.80 -5.85
N SER A 35 17.00 17.38 -4.70
CA SER A 35 16.14 17.35 -3.50
C SER A 35 14.83 18.14 -3.65
N MET A 36 14.70 18.98 -4.68
CA MET A 36 13.50 19.79 -4.97
C MET A 36 12.74 19.32 -6.21
N MET A 37 13.18 18.23 -6.85
CA MET A 37 12.53 17.71 -8.04
C MET A 37 11.19 17.06 -7.67
N SER A 38 10.18 17.24 -8.53
CA SER A 38 8.91 16.53 -8.36
C SER A 38 9.10 15.02 -8.59
N PRO A 39 8.20 14.16 -8.09
CA PRO A 39 8.24 12.72 -8.34
C PRO A 39 8.42 12.36 -9.83
N ARG A 40 7.70 13.06 -10.71
CA ARG A 40 7.80 12.87 -12.17
C ARG A 40 9.19 13.23 -12.73
N GLN A 41 9.82 14.28 -12.19
CA GLN A 41 11.16 14.68 -12.59
C GLN A 41 12.21 13.67 -12.09
N LEU A 42 12.07 13.17 -10.85
CA LEU A 42 12.94 12.15 -10.28
C LEU A 42 12.87 10.86 -11.10
N MET A 43 11.66 10.40 -11.43
CA MET A 43 11.45 9.21 -12.27
C MET A 43 12.15 9.34 -13.63
N ARG A 44 11.96 10.47 -14.33
CA ARG A 44 12.58 10.72 -15.64
C ARG A 44 14.11 10.84 -15.61
N SER A 45 14.68 11.25 -14.48
CA SER A 45 16.12 11.48 -14.36
C SER A 45 16.87 10.29 -13.75
N SER A 46 16.15 9.29 -13.27
CA SER A 46 16.72 8.09 -12.67
C SER A 46 17.05 7.04 -13.73
N ASN A 47 18.06 6.21 -13.48
CA ASN A 47 18.36 5.02 -14.27
C ASN A 47 17.74 3.74 -13.69
N MET A 48 16.97 3.82 -12.60
CA MET A 48 16.47 2.64 -11.87
C MET A 48 15.53 1.75 -12.70
N THR A 49 14.68 2.32 -13.56
CA THR A 49 13.84 1.52 -14.47
C THR A 49 14.67 0.67 -15.42
N ARG A 50 15.73 1.25 -15.99
CA ARG A 50 16.66 0.52 -16.85
C ARG A 50 17.36 -0.59 -16.07
N LYS A 51 17.85 -0.30 -14.86
CA LYS A 51 18.48 -1.30 -13.99
C LYS A 51 17.54 -2.47 -13.69
N TRP A 52 16.28 -2.19 -13.38
CA TRP A 52 15.28 -3.23 -13.12
C TRP A 52 15.02 -4.09 -14.37
N GLN A 53 14.85 -3.46 -15.54
CA GLN A 53 14.69 -4.18 -16.81
C GLN A 53 15.91 -5.06 -17.15
N GLN A 54 17.11 -4.61 -16.80
CA GLN A 54 18.37 -5.35 -16.97
C GLN A 54 18.65 -6.35 -15.84
N ARG A 55 17.74 -6.49 -14.86
CA ARG A 55 17.89 -7.33 -13.66
C ARG A 55 19.10 -7.00 -12.79
N GLU A 56 19.59 -5.76 -12.85
CA GLU A 56 20.62 -5.24 -11.96
C GLU A 56 20.08 -4.92 -10.56
N ILE A 57 18.76 -4.73 -10.44
CA ILE A 57 18.03 -4.58 -9.18
C ILE A 57 16.81 -5.49 -9.20
N SER A 58 16.40 -5.95 -8.03
CA SER A 58 15.24 -6.81 -7.87
C SER A 58 13.91 -6.05 -8.03
N THR A 59 12.82 -6.78 -8.24
CA THR A 59 11.48 -6.21 -8.29
C THR A 59 11.13 -5.52 -6.97
N PHE A 60 11.46 -6.12 -5.83
CA PHE A 60 11.29 -5.48 -4.52
C PHE A 60 12.04 -4.14 -4.43
N GLU A 61 13.31 -4.09 -4.85
CA GLU A 61 14.10 -2.85 -4.81
C GLU A 61 13.51 -1.76 -5.71
N TYR A 62 13.01 -2.14 -6.88
CA TYR A 62 12.35 -1.22 -7.79
C TYR A 62 11.03 -0.68 -7.21
N LEU A 63 10.22 -1.52 -6.57
CA LEU A 63 9.02 -1.09 -5.85
C LEU A 63 9.34 -0.15 -4.69
N MET A 64 10.39 -0.43 -3.91
CA MET A 64 10.85 0.48 -2.85
C MET A 64 11.31 1.83 -3.41
N PHE A 65 12.01 1.82 -4.55
CA PHE A 65 12.38 3.04 -5.26
C PHE A 65 11.16 3.85 -5.69
N LEU A 66 10.17 3.22 -6.35
CA LEU A 66 8.94 3.90 -6.79
C LEU A 66 8.17 4.51 -5.63
N ASN A 67 7.99 3.76 -4.54
CA ASN A 67 7.38 4.26 -3.31
C ASN A 67 8.13 5.49 -2.79
N THR A 68 9.47 5.41 -2.68
CA THR A 68 10.31 6.50 -2.17
C THR A 68 10.18 7.78 -3.02
N ILE A 69 10.30 7.68 -4.35
CA ILE A 69 10.22 8.87 -5.21
C ILE A 69 8.80 9.42 -5.32
N ALA A 70 7.78 8.61 -5.04
CA ALA A 70 6.38 9.04 -4.95
C ALA A 70 6.06 9.74 -3.62
N GLY A 71 7.04 9.91 -2.72
CA GLY A 71 6.87 10.58 -1.43
C GLY A 71 6.45 9.65 -0.28
N ARG A 72 6.30 8.35 -0.52
CA ARG A 72 5.93 7.39 0.52
C ARG A 72 7.10 7.14 1.49
N THR A 73 6.78 6.95 2.77
CA THR A 73 7.76 6.96 3.86
C THR A 73 7.28 6.16 5.06
N TYR A 74 8.23 5.60 5.81
CA TYR A 74 7.96 4.95 7.09
C TYR A 74 7.68 5.93 8.24
N ASN A 75 7.96 7.22 8.04
CA ASN A 75 7.76 8.24 9.07
C ASN A 75 6.31 8.76 9.16
N ASP A 76 5.50 8.51 8.14
CA ASP A 76 4.09 8.92 8.08
C ASP A 76 3.27 7.71 7.62
N LEU A 77 2.49 7.13 8.54
CA LEU A 77 1.70 5.94 8.27
C LEU A 77 0.55 6.17 7.28
N ASN A 78 0.12 7.43 7.08
CA ASN A 78 -0.86 7.76 6.05
C ASN A 78 -0.25 7.68 4.64
N GLN A 79 1.08 7.78 4.53
CA GLN A 79 1.85 7.71 3.29
C GLN A 79 2.80 6.50 3.29
N TYR A 80 2.38 5.40 3.92
CA TYR A 80 3.20 4.19 4.02
C TYR A 80 3.52 3.60 2.63
N PRO A 81 4.67 2.93 2.44
CA PRO A 81 4.94 2.19 1.20
C PRO A 81 3.89 1.11 0.90
N VAL A 82 3.59 0.92 -0.38
CA VAL A 82 2.54 0.01 -0.88
C VAL A 82 3.15 -1.00 -1.83
N PHE A 83 2.76 -2.26 -1.66
CA PHE A 83 3.14 -3.41 -2.47
C PHE A 83 1.90 -4.15 -2.96
N PRO A 84 1.95 -4.82 -4.12
CA PRO A 84 0.82 -5.60 -4.61
C PRO A 84 0.62 -6.87 -3.78
N TRP A 85 -0.63 -7.30 -3.61
CA TRP A 85 -0.88 -8.73 -3.46
C TRP A 85 -0.37 -9.47 -4.70
N VAL A 86 0.42 -10.53 -4.51
CA VAL A 86 1.00 -11.33 -5.60
C VAL A 86 0.30 -12.68 -5.74
N LEU A 87 0.18 -13.42 -4.64
CA LEU A 87 -0.42 -14.76 -4.63
C LEU A 87 -1.93 -14.68 -4.36
N THR A 88 -2.67 -15.64 -4.90
CA THR A 88 -4.13 -15.76 -4.74
C THR A 88 -4.56 -16.99 -3.96
N ASN A 89 -3.68 -17.99 -3.83
CA ASN A 89 -3.97 -19.26 -3.19
C ASN A 89 -3.33 -19.33 -1.79
N TYR A 90 -4.19 -19.28 -0.77
CA TYR A 90 -3.80 -19.38 0.64
C TYR A 90 -4.47 -20.57 1.35
N GLU A 91 -5.10 -21.47 0.59
CA GLU A 91 -5.90 -22.59 1.12
C GLU A 91 -5.33 -23.96 0.74
N ALA A 92 -4.54 -24.06 -0.34
CA ALA A 92 -3.92 -25.33 -0.74
C ALA A 92 -2.75 -25.75 0.17
N ASP A 93 -2.56 -27.06 0.28
CA ASP A 93 -1.46 -27.71 1.03
C ASP A 93 -0.08 -27.42 0.44
N GLU A 94 -0.01 -27.25 -0.87
CA GLU A 94 1.21 -26.89 -1.60
C GLU A 94 0.94 -25.73 -2.55
N ILE A 95 2.01 -24.97 -2.86
CA ILE A 95 1.95 -23.88 -3.82
C ILE A 95 3.01 -24.04 -4.91
N ASP A 96 2.53 -24.23 -6.13
CA ASP A 96 3.38 -24.28 -7.32
C ASP A 96 3.49 -22.87 -7.93
N LEU A 97 4.68 -22.26 -7.80
CA LEU A 97 5.01 -20.95 -8.36
C LEU A 97 5.22 -20.98 -9.88
N SER A 98 5.15 -22.15 -10.52
CA SER A 98 5.12 -22.27 -11.98
C SER A 98 3.71 -22.15 -12.57
N LEU A 99 2.65 -22.24 -11.74
CA LEU A 99 1.26 -22.16 -12.20
C LEU A 99 0.74 -20.71 -12.22
N PRO A 100 0.35 -20.17 -13.40
CA PRO A 100 -0.18 -18.82 -13.51
C PRO A 100 -1.43 -18.56 -12.66
N THR A 101 -2.22 -19.61 -12.38
CA THR A 101 -3.47 -19.52 -11.60
C THR A 101 -3.25 -19.15 -10.14
N ASN A 102 -2.03 -19.34 -9.60
CA ASN A 102 -1.67 -18.95 -8.24
C ASN A 102 -1.30 -17.46 -8.13
N TYR A 103 -1.22 -16.74 -9.26
CA TYR A 103 -0.85 -15.34 -9.30
C TYR A 103 -2.06 -14.43 -9.51
N ARG A 104 -2.03 -13.27 -8.87
CA ARG A 104 -3.00 -12.21 -9.07
C ARG A 104 -2.80 -11.60 -10.45
N ASP A 105 -3.92 -11.26 -11.11
CA ASP A 105 -3.90 -10.35 -12.25
C ASP A 105 -3.47 -8.93 -11.81
N LEU A 106 -2.20 -8.59 -12.05
CA LEU A 106 -1.59 -7.31 -11.70
C LEU A 106 -2.10 -6.13 -12.56
N SER A 107 -2.86 -6.40 -13.63
CA SER A 107 -3.46 -5.34 -14.45
C SER A 107 -4.71 -4.74 -13.83
N LYS A 108 -5.23 -5.34 -12.76
CA LYS A 108 -6.49 -4.98 -12.11
C LYS A 108 -6.28 -4.55 -10.65
N PRO A 109 -6.97 -3.47 -10.19
CA PRO A 109 -7.01 -3.14 -8.78
C PRO A 109 -7.77 -4.22 -7.99
N ILE A 110 -7.56 -4.28 -6.67
CA ILE A 110 -8.18 -5.30 -5.80
C ILE A 110 -9.69 -5.39 -6.04
N GLY A 111 -10.37 -4.25 -6.03
CA GLY A 111 -11.82 -4.15 -6.22
C GLY A 111 -12.35 -4.80 -7.50
N ALA A 112 -11.53 -4.84 -8.55
CA ALA A 112 -11.90 -5.34 -9.88
C ALA A 112 -11.51 -6.80 -10.17
N LEU A 113 -10.87 -7.49 -9.22
CA LEU A 113 -10.48 -8.89 -9.38
C LEU A 113 -11.69 -9.83 -9.42
N ASN A 114 -12.65 -9.63 -8.51
CA ASN A 114 -13.90 -10.36 -8.49
C ASN A 114 -14.90 -9.72 -9.47
N PRO A 115 -15.41 -10.43 -10.49
CA PRO A 115 -16.32 -9.85 -11.49
C PRO A 115 -17.62 -9.29 -10.92
N SER A 116 -18.23 -9.97 -9.95
CA SER A 116 -19.47 -9.50 -9.31
C SER A 116 -19.23 -8.22 -8.52
N ARG A 117 -18.08 -8.12 -7.84
CA ARG A 117 -17.72 -6.93 -7.07
C ARG A 117 -17.32 -5.77 -7.99
N ARG A 118 -16.65 -6.07 -9.09
CA ARG A 118 -16.36 -5.08 -10.14
C ARG A 118 -17.64 -4.44 -10.66
N ALA A 119 -18.65 -5.25 -11.00
CA ALA A 119 -19.94 -4.76 -11.48
C ALA A 119 -20.61 -3.84 -10.44
N TYR A 120 -20.59 -4.19 -9.15
CA TYR A 120 -21.08 -3.33 -8.07
C TYR A 120 -20.38 -1.96 -8.04
N PHE A 121 -19.05 -1.93 -8.16
CA PHE A 121 -18.30 -0.67 -8.13
C PHE A 121 -18.51 0.17 -9.40
N GLU A 122 -18.60 -0.46 -10.57
CA GLU A 122 -18.94 0.21 -11.83
C GLU A 122 -20.35 0.81 -11.76
N GLU A 123 -21.32 0.06 -11.23
CA GLU A 123 -22.69 0.55 -11.00
C GLU A 123 -22.69 1.76 -10.06
N ARG A 124 -22.04 1.64 -8.90
CA ARG A 124 -21.87 2.74 -7.93
C ARG A 124 -21.29 3.99 -8.58
N TYR A 125 -20.25 3.85 -9.41
CA TYR A 125 -19.64 4.98 -10.10
C TYR A 125 -20.61 5.61 -11.12
N SER A 126 -21.33 4.78 -11.87
CA SER A 126 -22.22 5.23 -12.95
C SER A 126 -23.51 5.88 -12.48
N SER A 127 -24.07 5.42 -11.35
CA SER A 127 -25.30 5.93 -10.75
C SER A 127 -25.03 6.99 -9.67
N TRP A 128 -23.78 7.45 -9.54
CA TRP A 128 -23.41 8.43 -8.54
C TRP A 128 -23.98 9.81 -8.86
N GLU A 129 -24.97 10.23 -8.06
CA GLU A 129 -25.57 11.55 -8.15
C GLU A 129 -25.30 12.31 -6.84
N HIS A 130 -24.37 13.26 -6.89
CA HIS A 130 -24.07 14.15 -5.76
C HIS A 130 -23.54 15.49 -6.28
N ASP A 131 -24.06 16.60 -5.74
CA ASP A 131 -23.78 17.95 -6.28
C ASP A 131 -22.30 18.36 -6.15
N THR A 132 -21.64 17.95 -5.05
CA THR A 132 -20.27 18.39 -4.72
C THR A 132 -19.22 17.29 -4.73
N ILE A 133 -19.60 16.02 -4.70
CA ILE A 133 -18.68 14.89 -4.58
C ILE A 133 -18.63 14.19 -5.94
N PRO A 134 -17.48 14.17 -6.63
CA PRO A 134 -17.37 13.49 -7.91
C PRO A 134 -17.53 11.97 -7.75
N PRO A 135 -17.91 11.25 -8.81
CA PRO A 135 -18.08 9.80 -8.78
C PRO A 135 -16.77 9.07 -8.44
N PHE A 136 -16.89 7.97 -7.69
CA PHE A 136 -15.76 7.12 -7.31
C PHE A 136 -16.20 5.65 -7.19
N HIS A 137 -15.26 4.74 -7.45
CA HIS A 137 -15.46 3.32 -7.25
C HIS A 137 -15.31 2.97 -5.76
N TYR A 138 -14.26 3.48 -5.13
CA TYR A 138 -13.87 3.08 -3.77
C TYR A 138 -13.93 4.23 -2.77
N GLY A 139 -14.75 4.08 -1.72
CA GLY A 139 -14.76 4.99 -0.57
C GLY A 139 -13.58 4.74 0.39
N THR A 140 -13.03 3.52 0.37
CA THR A 140 -11.84 3.14 1.13
C THR A 140 -10.61 3.16 0.23
N HIS A 141 -9.48 3.62 0.76
CA HIS A 141 -8.21 3.63 0.05
C HIS A 141 -7.41 2.34 0.29
N TYR A 142 -6.57 1.92 -0.67
CA TYR A 142 -5.79 0.68 -0.56
C TYR A 142 -4.64 0.74 0.47
N SER A 143 -4.32 1.93 0.96
CA SER A 143 -3.22 2.22 1.89
C SER A 143 -3.69 3.25 2.91
N THR A 144 -3.75 2.87 4.18
CA THR A 144 -4.13 3.75 5.29
C THR A 144 -3.24 3.45 6.51
N SER A 145 -3.15 4.41 7.43
CA SER A 145 -2.48 4.19 8.72
C SER A 145 -3.14 3.07 9.51
N ALA A 146 -4.48 2.99 9.51
CA ALA A 146 -5.22 1.91 10.14
C ALA A 146 -4.84 0.52 9.59
N PHE A 147 -4.71 0.37 8.26
CA PHE A 147 -4.26 -0.89 7.67
C PHE A 147 -2.81 -1.22 8.03
N THR A 148 -1.93 -0.23 7.99
CA THR A 148 -0.52 -0.41 8.36
C THR A 148 -0.37 -0.89 9.80
N LEU A 149 -1.06 -0.22 10.73
CA LEU A 149 -1.07 -0.61 12.14
C LEU A 149 -1.69 -1.99 12.36
N ASN A 150 -2.75 -2.34 11.63
CA ASN A 150 -3.36 -3.65 11.73
C ASN A 150 -2.43 -4.76 11.20
N TRP A 151 -1.76 -4.54 10.07
CA TRP A 151 -0.75 -5.48 9.55
C TRP A 151 0.38 -5.72 10.55
N LEU A 152 0.84 -4.66 11.22
CA LEU A 152 2.00 -4.69 12.12
C LEU A 152 1.62 -4.76 13.60
N ILE A 153 0.38 -5.11 13.94
CA ILE A 153 -0.15 -5.06 15.31
C ILE A 153 0.66 -5.89 16.33
N ARG A 154 1.46 -6.86 15.86
CA ARG A 154 2.31 -7.72 16.69
C ARG A 154 3.72 -7.18 16.92
N VAL A 155 4.07 -6.05 16.33
CA VAL A 155 5.43 -5.46 16.35
C VAL A 155 5.37 -4.08 17.00
N GLU A 156 6.21 -3.85 18.01
CA GLU A 156 6.40 -2.49 18.55
C GLU A 156 7.22 -1.62 17.59
N PRO A 157 6.96 -0.31 17.49
CA PRO A 157 6.00 0.48 18.29
C PRO A 157 4.54 0.48 17.76
N PHE A 158 4.25 -0.29 16.71
CA PHE A 158 2.94 -0.25 16.04
C PHE A 158 1.80 -0.74 16.92
N THR A 159 2.05 -1.70 17.82
CA THR A 159 1.07 -2.12 18.84
C THR A 159 0.67 -0.94 19.73
N THR A 160 1.65 -0.22 20.28
CA THR A 160 1.39 0.98 21.10
C THR A 160 0.59 2.03 20.33
N MET A 161 0.96 2.29 19.08
CA MET A 161 0.25 3.24 18.22
C MET A 161 -1.18 2.80 17.90
N PHE A 162 -1.40 1.50 17.65
CA PHE A 162 -2.73 0.93 17.42
C PHE A 162 -3.63 1.10 18.65
N LEU A 163 -3.10 0.80 19.84
CA LEU A 163 -3.83 0.99 21.09
C LEU A 163 -4.19 2.45 21.32
N ALA A 164 -3.26 3.38 21.05
CA ALA A 164 -3.53 4.82 21.17
C ALA A 164 -4.69 5.28 20.26
N LEU A 165 -4.75 4.75 19.03
CA LEU A 165 -5.82 5.06 18.08
C LEU A 165 -7.18 4.46 18.50
N GLN A 166 -7.19 3.33 19.21
CA GLN A 166 -8.38 2.60 19.64
C GLN A 166 -8.78 2.84 21.11
N GLY A 167 -8.34 3.95 21.72
CA GLY A 167 -8.73 4.31 23.09
C GLY A 167 -8.14 3.40 24.18
N GLY A 168 -6.96 2.82 23.93
CA GLY A 168 -6.17 2.04 24.89
C GLY A 168 -6.51 0.54 24.94
N LYS A 169 -7.35 0.04 24.02
CA LYS A 169 -7.72 -1.38 23.93
C LYS A 169 -7.52 -1.90 22.51
N PHE A 170 -7.32 -3.21 22.39
CA PHE A 170 -7.38 -3.85 21.08
C PHE A 170 -8.80 -3.75 20.50
N ASP A 171 -8.89 -3.61 19.18
CA ASP A 171 -10.15 -3.59 18.44
C ASP A 171 -10.85 -4.96 18.54
N HIS A 172 -12.08 -5.04 18.05
CA HIS A 172 -12.82 -6.28 17.97
C HIS A 172 -11.97 -7.37 17.27
N PRO A 173 -11.80 -8.56 17.86
CA PRO A 173 -10.90 -9.61 17.35
C PRO A 173 -11.09 -9.94 15.86
N ASN A 174 -12.33 -9.94 15.39
CA ASN A 174 -12.68 -10.21 13.98
C ASN A 174 -12.16 -9.17 12.97
N ARG A 175 -11.74 -7.99 13.43
CA ARG A 175 -11.16 -6.93 12.60
C ARG A 175 -9.63 -6.96 12.60
N LEU A 176 -9.04 -7.67 13.55
CA LEU A 176 -7.60 -7.79 13.67
C LEU A 176 -7.04 -8.72 12.60
N PHE A 177 -5.84 -8.41 12.13
CA PHE A 177 -5.09 -9.28 11.24
C PHE A 177 -4.77 -10.60 11.97
N SER A 178 -5.48 -11.66 11.62
CA SER A 178 -5.36 -12.98 12.27
C SER A 178 -5.04 -14.12 11.31
N SER A 179 -5.29 -13.95 10.01
CA SER A 179 -5.04 -14.96 8.98
C SER A 179 -4.76 -14.31 7.62
N LEU A 180 -3.79 -14.84 6.89
CA LEU A 180 -3.51 -14.44 5.50
C LEU A 180 -4.65 -14.81 4.56
N ALA A 181 -5.16 -16.04 4.66
CA ALA A 181 -6.28 -16.52 3.87
C ALA A 181 -7.56 -15.70 4.11
N LEU A 182 -7.87 -15.41 5.38
CA LEU A 182 -9.02 -14.55 5.71
C LEU A 182 -8.84 -13.14 5.18
N SER A 183 -7.63 -12.56 5.32
CA SER A 183 -7.35 -11.21 4.83
C SER A 183 -7.53 -11.12 3.32
N TRP A 184 -6.99 -12.08 2.56
CA TRP A 184 -7.18 -12.15 1.12
C TRP A 184 -8.67 -12.31 0.76
N LYS A 185 -9.38 -13.22 1.42
CA LYS A 185 -10.81 -13.47 1.21
C LYS A 185 -11.66 -12.24 1.47
N ASN A 186 -11.37 -11.48 2.53
CA ASN A 186 -12.04 -10.21 2.83
C ASN A 186 -11.77 -9.19 1.73
N CYS A 187 -10.52 -9.06 1.30
CA CYS A 187 -10.15 -8.23 0.15
C CYS A 187 -10.80 -8.66 -1.17
N GLN A 188 -11.43 -9.84 -1.27
CA GLN A 188 -12.18 -10.29 -2.46
C GLN A 188 -13.71 -10.17 -2.31
N ARG A 189 -14.23 -9.97 -1.10
CA ARG A 189 -15.66 -10.04 -0.79
C ARG A 189 -16.23 -8.76 -0.21
N ASP A 190 -15.53 -8.14 0.72
CA ASP A 190 -15.98 -6.91 1.36
C ASP A 190 -15.84 -5.74 0.36
N THR A 191 -16.89 -4.93 0.24
CA THR A 191 -16.91 -3.73 -0.61
C THR A 191 -16.12 -2.57 0.01
N SER A 192 -15.83 -2.65 1.31
CA SER A 192 -15.04 -1.67 2.05
C SER A 192 -13.57 -2.08 2.21
N ASP A 193 -13.19 -3.30 1.82
CA ASP A 193 -11.81 -3.80 1.92
C ASP A 193 -11.18 -3.98 0.53
N VAL A 194 -10.41 -2.97 0.12
CA VAL A 194 -9.63 -2.97 -1.11
C VAL A 194 -8.13 -2.79 -0.84
N LYS A 195 -7.67 -3.20 0.35
CA LYS A 195 -6.29 -2.95 0.80
C LYS A 195 -5.26 -3.71 -0.03
N GLU A 196 -4.18 -3.02 -0.35
CA GLU A 196 -2.96 -3.62 -0.90
C GLU A 196 -2.01 -4.02 0.25
N LEU A 197 -0.89 -4.66 -0.10
CA LEU A 197 0.11 -5.11 0.87
C LEU A 197 1.09 -4.02 1.26
N ILE A 198 1.85 -4.30 2.31
CA ILE A 198 3.01 -3.53 2.76
C ILE A 198 4.31 -4.30 2.45
N PRO A 199 5.46 -3.61 2.34
CA PRO A 199 6.75 -4.25 2.05
C PRO A 199 7.11 -5.41 3.01
N GLU A 200 6.71 -5.31 4.28
CA GLU A 200 7.09 -6.22 5.37
C GLU A 200 6.63 -7.66 5.10
N LEU A 201 5.55 -7.85 4.35
CA LEU A 201 5.09 -9.19 3.92
C LEU A 201 6.05 -9.89 2.95
N PHE A 202 7.16 -9.25 2.55
CA PHE A 202 8.19 -9.80 1.68
C PHE A 202 9.58 -9.85 2.33
N PHE A 203 9.71 -9.49 3.63
CA PHE A 203 10.99 -9.61 4.34
C PHE A 203 10.92 -9.73 5.88
N LEU A 204 9.78 -9.47 6.54
CA LEU A 204 9.70 -9.37 8.00
C LEU A 204 8.79 -10.46 8.60
N PRO A 205 9.29 -11.68 8.89
CA PRO A 205 8.50 -12.76 9.45
C PRO A 205 7.91 -12.47 10.84
N GLU A 206 8.55 -11.60 11.62
CA GLU A 206 8.17 -11.24 12.99
C GLU A 206 6.77 -10.63 13.06
N MET A 207 6.30 -9.98 11.98
CA MET A 207 4.93 -9.43 11.94
C MET A 207 3.83 -10.49 12.05
N LEU A 208 4.16 -11.77 11.77
CA LEU A 208 3.24 -12.89 11.78
C LEU A 208 3.23 -13.63 13.12
N VAL A 209 4.13 -13.28 14.05
CA VAL A 209 4.31 -13.98 15.33
C VAL A 209 3.95 -13.07 16.49
N ASN A 210 3.13 -13.56 17.41
CA ASN A 210 2.81 -12.87 18.65
C ASN A 210 3.89 -13.14 19.71
N VAL A 211 5.13 -12.71 19.44
CA VAL A 211 6.28 -12.93 20.32
C VAL A 211 6.06 -12.31 21.70
N ASN A 212 5.34 -11.19 21.76
CA ASN A 212 5.06 -10.44 22.99
C ASN A 212 3.90 -11.00 23.82
N GLY A 213 3.23 -12.06 23.36
CA GLY A 213 2.12 -12.68 24.09
C GLY A 213 0.91 -11.76 24.29
N TYR A 214 0.65 -10.85 23.34
CA TYR A 214 -0.48 -9.92 23.40
C TYR A 214 -1.82 -10.67 23.48
N ARG A 215 -2.76 -10.13 24.25
CA ARG A 215 -4.12 -10.65 24.38
C ARG A 215 -5.02 -10.03 23.30
N LEU A 216 -5.02 -10.63 22.12
CA LEU A 216 -5.74 -10.13 20.94
C LEU A 216 -7.23 -10.56 20.91
N GLY A 217 -7.73 -11.11 22.01
CA GLY A 217 -9.10 -11.64 22.14
C GLY A 217 -9.29 -12.98 21.45
N ASN A 218 -10.55 -13.35 21.21
CA ASN A 218 -10.93 -14.64 20.64
C ASN A 218 -11.57 -14.45 19.26
N GLY A 219 -11.23 -15.31 18.31
CA GLY A 219 -11.86 -15.34 16.99
C GLY A 219 -13.29 -15.90 17.05
N GLU A 220 -13.95 -15.94 15.89
CA GLU A 220 -15.32 -16.44 15.76
C GLU A 220 -15.48 -17.92 16.17
N ASP A 221 -14.40 -18.70 16.03
CA ASP A 221 -14.34 -20.10 16.47
C ASP A 221 -14.12 -20.25 17.99
N GLY A 222 -14.10 -19.13 18.72
CA GLY A 222 -13.85 -19.07 20.15
C GLY A 222 -12.40 -19.25 20.56
N LYS A 223 -11.47 -19.46 19.62
CA LYS A 223 -10.05 -19.66 19.93
C LYS A 223 -9.33 -18.33 20.13
N PRO A 224 -8.35 -18.25 21.05
CA PRO A 224 -7.58 -17.04 21.25
C PRO A 224 -6.75 -16.71 20.01
N ILE A 225 -6.76 -15.44 19.61
CA ILE A 225 -5.93 -14.93 18.52
C ILE A 225 -4.49 -14.78 19.05
N GLY A 226 -3.58 -15.51 18.43
CA GLY A 226 -2.14 -15.49 18.72
C GLY A 226 -1.33 -15.11 17.49
N ASN A 227 -0.48 -16.03 17.04
CA ASN A 227 0.22 -15.93 15.76
C ASN A 227 -0.78 -15.81 14.60
N VAL A 228 -0.36 -15.20 13.50
CA VAL A 228 -1.14 -15.17 12.27
C VAL A 228 -1.24 -16.58 11.72
N ALA A 229 -2.45 -17.02 11.38
CA ALA A 229 -2.67 -18.26 10.68
C ALA A 229 -2.10 -18.18 9.26
N LEU A 230 -1.08 -19.00 9.02
CA LEU A 230 -0.38 -19.13 7.74
C LEU A 230 -1.19 -20.01 6.79
N PRO A 231 -0.99 -19.85 5.47
CA PRO A 231 -1.49 -20.83 4.51
C PRO A 231 -0.84 -22.20 4.73
N PRO A 232 -1.52 -23.31 4.40
CA PRO A 232 -0.99 -24.66 4.66
C PRO A 232 0.39 -24.95 4.04
N TRP A 233 0.68 -24.35 2.88
CA TRP A 233 1.97 -24.47 2.20
C TRP A 233 3.15 -23.75 2.88
N ALA A 234 2.92 -23.01 3.96
CA ALA A 234 3.97 -22.37 4.75
C ALA A 234 3.94 -22.87 6.20
N SER A 235 4.93 -23.66 6.57
CA SER A 235 5.05 -24.24 7.92
C SER A 235 5.47 -23.20 8.95
N THR A 236 6.23 -22.18 8.51
CA THR A 236 6.73 -21.11 9.38
C THR A 236 6.56 -19.72 8.75
N PRO A 237 6.55 -18.65 9.56
CA PRO A 237 6.55 -17.27 9.07
C PRO A 237 7.70 -16.98 8.09
N GLU A 238 8.90 -17.49 8.36
CA GLU A 238 10.07 -17.34 7.51
C GLU A 238 9.87 -18.02 6.16
N GLU A 239 9.27 -19.22 6.15
CA GLU A 239 8.92 -19.92 4.93
C GLU A 239 7.88 -19.15 4.12
N PHE A 240 6.85 -18.61 4.77
CA PHE A 240 5.87 -17.75 4.11
C PHE A 240 6.53 -16.55 3.45
N ILE A 241 7.36 -15.80 4.19
CA ILE A 241 8.07 -14.62 3.67
C ILE A 241 8.99 -15.00 2.50
N ARG A 242 9.72 -16.11 2.62
CA ARG A 242 10.61 -16.63 1.56
C ARG A 242 9.82 -16.92 0.28
N ILE A 243 8.72 -17.67 0.39
CA ILE A 243 7.87 -18.02 -0.77
C ILE A 243 7.22 -16.77 -1.36
N ASN A 244 6.72 -15.86 -0.53
CA ASN A 244 6.10 -14.62 -1.01
C ASN A 244 7.12 -13.73 -1.73
N ARG A 245 8.37 -13.66 -1.25
CA ARG A 245 9.46 -12.98 -1.96
C ARG A 245 9.83 -13.68 -3.26
N MET A 246 9.89 -15.01 -3.30
CA MET A 246 10.11 -15.77 -4.54
C MET A 246 9.00 -15.51 -5.57
N ALA A 247 7.74 -15.45 -5.12
CA ALA A 247 6.61 -15.12 -5.99
C ALA A 247 6.73 -13.70 -6.55
N LEU A 248 7.08 -12.72 -5.72
CA LEU A 248 7.30 -11.34 -6.15
C LEU A 248 8.43 -11.20 -7.19
N GLU A 249 9.51 -11.98 -7.04
CA GLU A 249 10.65 -11.97 -7.96
C GLU A 249 10.48 -12.93 -9.16
N SER A 250 9.31 -13.57 -9.30
CA SER A 250 9.03 -14.51 -10.39
C SER A 250 8.90 -13.82 -11.76
N GLU A 251 9.01 -14.61 -12.82
CA GLU A 251 8.84 -14.12 -14.20
C GLU A 251 7.40 -13.67 -14.47
N PHE A 252 6.41 -14.30 -13.82
CA PHE A 252 5.00 -13.89 -13.91
C PHE A 252 4.78 -12.47 -13.41
N VAL A 253 5.39 -12.12 -12.28
CA VAL A 253 5.33 -10.75 -11.76
C VAL A 253 6.16 -9.82 -12.62
N SER A 254 7.40 -10.20 -12.94
CA SER A 254 8.32 -9.34 -13.70
C SER A 254 7.74 -8.91 -15.05
N CYS A 255 7.05 -9.79 -15.77
CA CYS A 255 6.45 -9.45 -17.06
C CYS A 255 5.16 -8.61 -16.96
N GLN A 256 4.48 -8.55 -15.81
CA GLN A 256 3.18 -7.87 -15.64
C GLN A 256 3.19 -6.70 -14.64
N LEU A 257 4.20 -6.57 -13.79
CA LEU A 257 4.20 -5.60 -12.68
C LEU A 257 4.06 -4.15 -13.13
N HIS A 258 4.56 -3.81 -14.33
CA HIS A 258 4.40 -2.49 -14.91
C HIS A 258 2.91 -2.07 -15.03
N GLN A 259 2.00 -3.02 -15.22
CA GLN A 259 0.56 -2.73 -15.24
C GLN A 259 0.00 -2.37 -13.86
N TRP A 260 0.52 -2.96 -12.79
CA TRP A 260 0.16 -2.57 -11.43
C TRP A 260 0.75 -1.20 -11.08
N ILE A 261 1.99 -0.95 -11.52
CA ILE A 261 2.62 0.38 -11.41
C ILE A 261 1.76 1.44 -12.11
N ASP A 262 1.16 1.12 -13.27
CA ASP A 262 0.25 2.04 -13.96
C ASP A 262 -0.99 2.42 -13.14
N LEU A 263 -1.53 1.49 -12.34
CA LEU A 263 -2.67 1.74 -11.45
C LEU A 263 -2.30 2.63 -10.28
N ILE A 264 -1.14 2.40 -9.66
CA ILE A 264 -0.77 3.06 -8.39
C ILE A 264 -0.01 4.37 -8.62
N PHE A 265 0.94 4.39 -9.55
CA PHE A 265 1.86 5.52 -9.78
C PHE A 265 1.82 6.07 -11.21
N GLY A 266 1.28 5.32 -12.15
CA GLY A 266 1.30 5.66 -13.57
C GLY A 266 0.00 6.28 -14.08
N TYR A 267 -0.28 6.04 -15.35
CA TYR A 267 -1.30 6.78 -16.08
C TYR A 267 -2.74 6.35 -15.80
N LYS A 268 -2.94 5.17 -15.18
CA LYS A 268 -4.27 4.67 -14.75
C LYS A 268 -4.64 5.10 -13.33
N GLN A 269 -3.87 5.98 -12.69
CA GLN A 269 -4.16 6.51 -11.36
C GLN A 269 -5.34 7.50 -11.36
N LYS A 270 -5.49 8.29 -12.43
CA LYS A 270 -6.52 9.34 -12.57
C LYS A 270 -7.08 9.38 -14.00
N GLY A 271 -8.20 10.08 -14.19
CA GLY A 271 -8.77 10.36 -15.51
C GLY A 271 -9.50 9.16 -16.14
N PRO A 272 -9.80 9.22 -17.46
CA PRO A 272 -10.61 8.20 -18.15
C PRO A 272 -10.03 6.78 -18.04
N GLU A 273 -8.71 6.66 -17.98
CA GLU A 273 -8.02 5.38 -17.84
C GLU A 273 -8.20 4.76 -16.46
N ALA A 274 -8.27 5.58 -15.41
CA ALA A 274 -8.65 5.11 -14.08
C ALA A 274 -10.10 4.63 -14.05
N VAL A 275 -11.01 5.32 -14.75
CA VAL A 275 -12.42 4.89 -14.85
C VAL A 275 -12.52 3.54 -15.54
N ARG A 276 -11.87 3.39 -16.71
CA ARG A 276 -11.85 2.14 -17.49
C ARG A 276 -11.27 0.95 -16.72
N ALA A 277 -10.29 1.21 -15.86
CA ALA A 277 -9.68 0.19 -15.01
C ALA A 277 -10.44 -0.07 -13.69
N CYS A 278 -11.56 0.62 -13.43
CA CYS A 278 -12.26 0.60 -12.15
C CYS A 278 -11.30 0.97 -10.99
N ASN A 279 -10.57 2.08 -11.12
CA ASN A 279 -9.47 2.50 -10.24
C ASN A 279 -9.61 3.93 -9.71
N VAL A 280 -10.86 4.39 -9.51
CA VAL A 280 -11.13 5.75 -8.99
C VAL A 280 -11.46 5.68 -7.50
N PHE A 281 -10.64 6.32 -6.68
CA PHE A 281 -10.82 6.44 -5.24
C PHE A 281 -11.54 7.74 -4.88
N TYR A 282 -11.97 7.86 -3.63
CA TYR A 282 -12.57 9.09 -3.12
C TYR A 282 -11.67 10.31 -3.37
N TYR A 283 -12.25 11.42 -3.83
CA TYR A 283 -11.50 12.53 -4.42
C TYR A 283 -10.44 13.16 -3.50
N LEU A 284 -10.68 13.16 -2.18
CA LEU A 284 -9.73 13.67 -1.17
C LEU A 284 -8.43 12.88 -1.08
N THR A 285 -8.41 11.65 -1.61
CA THR A 285 -7.19 10.82 -1.61
C THR A 285 -6.16 11.27 -2.65
N TYR A 286 -6.52 12.19 -3.53
CA TYR A 286 -5.65 12.66 -4.59
C TYR A 286 -5.02 14.02 -4.25
N GLU A 287 -3.71 14.13 -4.49
CA GLU A 287 -2.98 15.39 -4.35
C GLU A 287 -3.62 16.50 -5.20
N GLY A 288 -3.83 17.67 -4.59
CA GLY A 288 -4.37 18.87 -5.22
C GLY A 288 -5.90 18.94 -5.31
N SER A 289 -6.64 17.96 -4.74
CA SER A 289 -8.11 17.96 -4.77
C SER A 289 -8.76 19.02 -3.88
N VAL A 290 -8.08 19.44 -2.82
CA VAL A 290 -8.53 20.49 -1.90
C VAL A 290 -7.33 21.35 -1.53
N ASP A 291 -7.52 22.68 -1.64
CA ASP A 291 -6.57 23.64 -1.09
C ASP A 291 -7.00 24.01 0.35
N LEU A 292 -6.36 23.39 1.33
CA LEU A 292 -6.61 23.61 2.76
C LEU A 292 -6.39 25.08 3.18
N GLU A 293 -5.64 25.87 2.41
CA GLU A 293 -5.45 27.30 2.67
C GLU A 293 -6.69 28.12 2.29
N THR A 294 -7.49 27.64 1.33
CA THR A 294 -8.72 28.31 0.88
C THR A 294 -9.94 28.01 1.74
N ILE A 295 -9.88 26.97 2.58
CA ILE A 295 -10.96 26.60 3.48
C ILE A 295 -10.97 27.53 4.70
N GLN A 296 -12.01 28.34 4.80
CA GLN A 296 -12.23 29.27 5.92
C GLN A 296 -12.91 28.63 7.13
N ASP A 297 -13.69 27.57 6.91
CA ASP A 297 -14.36 26.84 8.00
C ASP A 297 -13.32 25.99 8.77
N PRO A 298 -13.06 26.30 10.05
CA PRO A 298 -12.10 25.58 10.87
C PRO A 298 -12.46 24.10 11.05
N VAL A 299 -13.75 23.76 11.12
CA VAL A 299 -14.22 22.38 11.33
C VAL A 299 -14.01 21.56 10.07
N LEU A 300 -14.34 22.13 8.91
CA LEU A 300 -14.09 21.50 7.62
C LEU A 300 -12.58 21.37 7.35
N LYS A 301 -11.78 22.36 7.78
CA LYS A 301 -10.33 22.32 7.66
C LYS A 301 -9.72 21.22 8.54
N GLU A 302 -10.18 21.08 9.78
CA GLU A 302 -9.76 20.02 10.70
C GLU A 302 -10.18 18.62 10.23
N ALA A 303 -11.36 18.50 9.59
CA ALA A 303 -11.83 17.24 9.02
C ALA A 303 -11.05 16.79 7.77
N LEU A 304 -10.32 17.71 7.13
CA LEU A 304 -9.58 17.47 5.86
C LEU A 304 -8.06 17.50 6.03
N SER A 305 -7.56 17.95 7.19
CA SER A 305 -6.13 18.01 7.55
C SER A 305 -5.65 16.71 8.19
#